data_AF-A0A9E6B787-F1
#
_entry.id   AF-A0A9E6B787-F1
#
_cell.length_a   1.000
_cell.length_b   1.000
_cell.length_c   1.000
_cell.angle_alpha   90.00
_cell.angle_beta   90.00
_cell.angle_gamma   90.00
#
_symmetry.space_group_name_H-M   'P 1'
#
loop_
_entity.id
_entity.type
_entity.pdbx_description
1 polymer ?
#
loop_
_entity_poly.entity_id
_entity_poly.type
_entity_poly.pdbx_seq_one_letter_code
_entity_poly.pdbx_strand_id
1 'polypeptide(L)' 'EVYLAGELLAEELRMTQLALAEITGKFTSDDLLGKIFSSFCIGK' A
#
# COMPACT_ATOMS: atom_id res chain seq x y z
N GLU A 1 24.66 6.38 12.48
CA GLU A 1 24.88 5.76 11.16
C GLU A 1 23.80 6.25 10.21
N VAL A 2 24.18 6.68 9.02
CA VAL A 2 23.25 7.18 8.00
C VAL A 2 22.75 5.97 7.20
N TYR A 3 21.45 5.67 7.27
CA TYR A 3 20.82 4.54 6.57
C TYR A 3 20.60 4.80 5.08
N LEU A 4 21.62 5.30 4.37
CA LEU A 4 21.52 5.71 2.96
C LEU A 4 21.04 4.57 2.05
N ALA A 5 21.49 3.33 2.32
CA ALA A 5 21.04 2.16 1.58
C ALA A 5 19.54 1.86 1.80
N GLY A 6 19.02 2.14 3.00
CA GLY A 6 17.60 1.96 3.31
C GLY A 6 16.72 3.02 2.64
N GLU A 7 17.19 4.26 2.59
CA GLU A 7 16.48 5.36 1.92
C GLU A 7 16.39 5.12 0.39
N LEU A 8 17.49 4.71 -0.24
CA LEU A 8 17.51 4.36 -1.66
C LEU A 8 16.57 3.18 -1.97
N LEU A 9 16.62 2.12 -1.16
CA LEU A 9 15.73 0.98 -1.32
C LEU A 9 14.26 1.37 -1.14
N ALA A 10 13.94 2.25 -0.18
CA ALA A 10 12.58 2.72 0.03
C ALA A 10 12.04 3.49 -1.19
N GLU A 11 12.86 4.30 -1.84
CA GLU A 11 12.43 5.03 -3.05
C GLU A 11 12.23 4.10 -4.26
N GLU A 12 13.11 3.11 -4.46
CA GLU A 12 12.94 2.09 -5.51
C GLU A 12 11.65 1.27 -5.30
N LEU A 13 11.35 0.91 -4.05
CA LEU A 13 10.10 0.23 -3.70
C LEU A 13 8.87 1.12 -3.96
N ARG A 14 8.96 2.41 -3.66
CA ARG A 14 7.88 3.38 -3.94
C ARG A 14 7.60 3.48 -5.44
N MET A 15 8.65 3.58 -6.27
CA MET A 15 8.50 3.63 -7.73
C MET A 15 7.92 2.33 -8.29
N THR A 16 8.40 1.19 -7.81
CA THR A 16 7.87 -0.13 -8.18
C THR A 16 6.38 -0.24 -7.86
N GLN A 17 5.96 0.20 -6.67
CA GLN A 17 4.55 0.21 -6.27
C GLN A 17 3.69 1.07 -7.20
N LEU A 18 4.17 2.25 -7.61
CA LEU A 18 3.45 3.13 -8.51
C LEU A 18 3.28 2.51 -9.91
N ALA A 19 4.35 1.92 -10.47
CA ALA A 19 4.30 1.24 -11.76
C ALA A 19 3.34 0.04 -11.75
N LEU A 20 3.33 -0.74 -10.66
CA LEU A 20 2.37 -1.83 -10.49
C LEU A 20 0.93 -1.32 -10.42
N ALA A 21 0.69 -0.21 -9.72
CA ALA A 21 -0.63 0.40 -9.59
C ALA A 21 -1.20 0.92 -10.92
N GLU A 22 -0.36 1.25 -11.91
CA GLU A 22 -0.83 1.59 -13.27
C GLU A 22 -1.48 0.39 -13.98
N ILE A 23 -1.02 -0.83 -13.69
CA ILE A 23 -1.51 -2.07 -14.30
C ILE A 23 -2.66 -2.66 -13.49
N THR A 24 -2.53 -2.69 -12.16
CA THR A 24 -3.49 -3.35 -11.26
C THR A 24 -4.64 -2.44 -10.83
N GLY A 25 -4.54 -1.14 -11.10
CA GLY A 25 -5.38 -0.12 -10.49
C GLY A 25 -4.87 0.30 -9.10
N LYS A 26 -5.34 1.46 -8.64
CA LYS A 26 -4.97 2.02 -7.34
C LYS A 26 -5.64 1.25 -6.21
N PHE A 27 -4.87 0.91 -5.18
CA PHE A 27 -5.38 0.39 -3.91
C PHE A 27 -5.31 1.50 -2.86
N THR A 28 -6.46 1.91 -2.36
CA THR A 28 -6.61 3.04 -1.44
C THR A 28 -6.76 2.56 0.00
N SER A 29 -6.62 3.50 0.94
CA SER A 29 -6.92 3.24 2.35
C SER A 29 -8.37 2.78 2.56
N ASP A 30 -9.31 3.27 1.76
CA ASP A 30 -10.72 2.86 1.85
C ASP A 30 -10.92 1.41 1.39
N ASP A 31 -10.21 0.97 0.35
CA ASP A 31 -10.23 -0.44 -0.08
C ASP A 31 -9.68 -1.37 1.01
N LEU A 32 -8.64 -0.91 1.71
CA LEU A 32 -8.06 -1.63 2.85
C LEU A 32 -9.04 -1.72 4.02
N LEU A 33 -9.63 -0.59 4.41
CA LEU A 33 -10.62 -0.54 5.49
C LEU A 33 -11.84 -1.38 5.13
N GLY A 34 -12.30 -1.32 3.88
CA GLY A 34 -13.37 -2.16 3.35
C GLY A 34 -13.05 -3.64 3.52
N LYS A 35 -11.84 -4.11 3.17
CA LYS A 35 -11.44 -5.51 3.38
C LYS A 35 -11.39 -5.90 4.85
N ILE A 36 -10.78 -5.06 5.70
CA ILE A 36 -10.68 -5.32 7.15
C ILE A 36 -12.07 -5.46 7.77
N PHE A 37 -13.00 -4.57 7.40
CA PHE A 37 -14.33 -4.52 8.01
C PHE A 37 -15.40 -5.35 7.28
N SER A 38 -15.12 -5.88 6.08
CA SER A 38 -16.06 -6.68 5.30
C SER A 38 -16.57 -7.95 6.01
N SER A 39 -15.80 -8.49 6.95
CA SER A 39 -16.18 -9.65 7.76
C SER A 39 -16.85 -9.29 9.09
N PHE A 40 -16.98 -8.00 9.42
CA PHE A 40 -17.70 -7.58 10.62
C PHE A 40 -19.19 -7.58 10.28
N CYS A 41 -19.97 -8.39 11.01
CA CYS A 41 -21.42 -8.43 10.85
C CYS A 41 -21.99 -7.01 10.94
N ILE A 42 -22.90 -6.67 10.03
CA ILE A 42 -23.62 -5.39 10.02
C ILE A 42 -24.27 -5.21 11.40
N GLY A 43 -23.80 -4.22 12.17
CA GLY A 43 -24.36 -3.85 13.47
C GLY A 43 -23.52 -4.12 14.73
N LYS A 44 -22.19 -4.20 14.63
CA LYS A 44 -21.32 -3.99 15.82
C LYS A 44 -21.08 -2.50 16.06
#